data_AF-A0A7W0T508-F1
#
_entry.id   AF-A0A7W0T508-F1
#
_cell.length_a   1.000
_cell.length_b   1.000
_cell.length_c   1.000
_cell.angle_alpha   90.00
_cell.angle_beta   90.00
_cell.angle_gamma   90.00
#
_symmetry.space_group_name_H-M   'P 1'
#
loop_
_entity.id
_entity.type
_entity.pdbx_description
1 polymer ?
#
loop_
_entity_poly.entity_id
_entity_poly.type
_entity_poly.pdbx_seq_one_letter_code
_entity_poly.pdbx_strand_id
1 'polypeptide(L)'
;MSCGDVGVILRGRITDEDHAGPAKEAAIARACLHDGWAPEVLECIGTSHGPTDPTSCLDRLGPEQRASFHKKLAVWNDEFPDEDMPDGDDDADADVDFVECSHGIGNVGTYAPPITRIGEDRDLEVALRSRAVLALCDDWSTEARRCFGSGGPPATCRTLLEPDQARALADKLTELEKLMTKVAAAKAKPGRIHCTQVVAAHYGDKAWQGKLDALKPAQKRQLVTQSRARMTKACTADKWPANLRACVIAAGPTADTACFVASGVRPALWGYPASGIAVKTGIPECDAYGEALAALSACPAVPSAATVSLLEAYHASAAALAATPPADRPVKAAECKRSDAAIRQSASALGCTI
;
A
#
# COMPACT_ATOMS: atom_id res chain seq x y z
N MET A 1 -19.60 -4.57 -4.92
CA MET A 1 -18.84 -3.49 -4.25
C MET A 1 -18.19 -4.06 -3.02
N SER A 2 -16.93 -3.73 -2.79
CA SER A 2 -16.15 -4.24 -1.66
C SER A 2 -16.21 -3.29 -0.47
N CYS A 3 -15.85 -3.79 0.71
CA CYS A 3 -15.63 -2.93 1.88
C CYS A 3 -14.46 -1.95 1.70
N GLY A 4 -13.51 -2.26 0.81
CA GLY A 4 -12.45 -1.31 0.44
C GLY A 4 -13.01 -0.10 -0.29
N ASP A 5 -13.89 -0.33 -1.28
CA ASP A 5 -14.56 0.74 -2.03
C ASP A 5 -15.39 1.62 -1.08
N VAL A 6 -16.11 1.00 -0.14
CA VAL A 6 -16.86 1.71 0.90
C VAL A 6 -15.96 2.57 1.79
N GLY A 7 -14.77 2.07 2.13
CA GLY A 7 -13.77 2.82 2.89
C GLY A 7 -13.37 4.12 2.19
N VAL A 8 -13.10 4.04 0.89
CA VAL A 8 -12.75 5.21 0.06
C VAL A 8 -13.93 6.18 -0.04
N ILE A 9 -15.14 5.68 -0.31
CA ILE A 9 -16.33 6.53 -0.51
C ILE A 9 -16.72 7.28 0.77
N LEU A 10 -16.71 6.60 1.92
CA LEU A 10 -17.14 7.17 3.20
C LEU A 10 -16.04 7.96 3.94
N ARG A 11 -14.79 7.93 3.46
CA ARG A 11 -13.68 8.70 4.03
C ARG A 11 -14.03 10.19 4.12
N GLY A 12 -14.62 10.72 3.05
CA GLY A 12 -14.83 12.16 2.85
C GLY A 12 -13.51 12.90 2.62
N ARG A 13 -13.57 14.24 2.66
CA ARG A 13 -12.38 15.11 2.67
C ARG A 13 -11.73 15.09 4.05
N ILE A 14 -10.40 15.01 4.09
CA ILE A 14 -9.59 15.05 5.31
C ILE A 14 -8.36 15.89 5.02
N THR A 15 -7.97 16.76 5.96
CA THR A 15 -6.88 17.72 5.79
C THR A 15 -5.49 17.06 5.73
N ASP A 16 -5.27 15.99 6.51
CA ASP A 16 -4.07 15.13 6.44
C ASP A 16 -4.33 13.89 5.57
N GLU A 17 -4.16 14.09 4.26
CA GLU A 17 -4.43 13.09 3.24
C GLU A 17 -3.48 11.89 3.26
N ASP A 18 -2.21 12.10 3.63
CA ASP A 18 -1.17 11.09 3.51
C ASP A 18 -1.22 10.06 4.66
N HIS A 19 -1.75 10.47 5.83
CA HIS A 19 -1.80 9.64 7.02
C HIS A 19 -3.23 9.42 7.51
N ALA A 20 -3.99 10.49 7.78
CA ALA A 20 -5.33 10.39 8.34
C ALA A 20 -6.33 9.80 7.33
N GLY A 21 -6.18 10.11 6.03
CA GLY A 21 -7.00 9.58 4.94
C GLY A 21 -7.02 8.05 4.85
N PRO A 22 -5.90 7.41 4.46
CA PRO A 22 -5.79 5.95 4.40
C PRO A 22 -6.12 5.26 5.73
N ALA A 23 -5.81 5.89 6.87
CA ALA A 23 -6.17 5.36 8.18
C ALA A 23 -7.71 5.30 8.38
N LYS A 24 -8.44 6.34 7.97
CA LYS A 24 -9.90 6.38 8.03
C LYS A 24 -10.52 5.39 7.06
N GLU A 25 -10.03 5.31 5.82
CA GLU A 25 -10.47 4.32 4.83
C GLU A 25 -10.34 2.90 5.38
N ALA A 26 -9.18 2.59 5.98
CA ALA A 26 -8.93 1.29 6.56
C ALA A 26 -9.81 1.03 7.79
N ALA A 27 -10.09 2.05 8.62
CA ALA A 27 -11.00 1.93 9.75
C ALA A 27 -12.43 1.60 9.30
N ILE A 28 -12.92 2.28 8.26
CA ILE A 28 -14.23 2.04 7.65
C ILE A 28 -14.29 0.65 7.00
N ALA A 29 -13.30 0.30 6.18
CA ALA A 29 -13.23 -1.00 5.51
C ALA A 29 -13.18 -2.16 6.52
N ARG A 30 -12.44 -2.00 7.63
CA ARG A 30 -12.43 -2.96 8.74
C ARG A 30 -13.78 -3.05 9.44
N ALA A 31 -14.48 -1.94 9.65
CA ALA A 31 -15.83 -1.96 10.21
C ALA A 31 -16.77 -2.79 9.32
N CYS A 32 -16.75 -2.51 8.03
CA CYS A 32 -17.55 -3.22 7.03
C CYS A 32 -17.26 -4.72 6.98
N LEU A 33 -15.99 -5.12 6.93
CA LEU A 33 -15.58 -6.53 6.86
C LEU A 33 -15.89 -7.28 8.16
N HIS A 34 -15.56 -6.68 9.31
CA HIS A 34 -15.71 -7.34 10.61
C HIS A 34 -17.18 -7.49 10.99
N ASP A 35 -17.99 -6.46 10.72
CA ASP A 35 -19.38 -6.40 11.16
C ASP A 35 -20.34 -6.96 10.09
N GLY A 36 -19.81 -7.48 8.97
CA GLY A 36 -20.56 -8.22 7.96
C GLY A 36 -21.67 -7.38 7.32
N TRP A 37 -21.34 -6.19 6.81
CA TRP A 37 -22.34 -5.29 6.23
C TRP A 37 -23.09 -5.94 5.08
N ALA A 38 -24.41 -5.75 5.06
CA ALA A 38 -25.27 -6.39 4.07
C ALA A 38 -24.98 -5.83 2.65
N PRO A 39 -25.08 -6.66 1.60
CA PRO A 39 -24.81 -6.23 0.22
C PRO A 39 -25.60 -5.00 -0.21
N GLU A 40 -26.83 -4.82 0.29
CA GLU A 40 -27.72 -3.70 -0.03
C GLU A 40 -27.23 -2.37 0.56
N VAL A 41 -26.49 -2.42 1.67
CA VAL A 41 -25.82 -1.25 2.26
C VAL A 41 -24.62 -0.86 1.41
N LEU A 42 -23.82 -1.85 1.00
CA LEU A 42 -22.70 -1.61 0.10
C LEU A 42 -23.21 -0.99 -1.20
N GLU A 43 -24.17 -1.64 -1.86
CA GLU A 43 -24.81 -1.15 -3.09
C GLU A 43 -25.33 0.29 -2.95
N CYS A 44 -26.01 0.62 -1.85
CA CYS A 44 -26.42 1.99 -1.56
C CYS A 44 -25.24 2.96 -1.57
N ILE A 45 -24.17 2.65 -0.85
CA ILE A 45 -23.01 3.55 -0.69
C ILE A 45 -22.36 3.87 -2.04
N GLY A 46 -22.04 2.87 -2.83
CA GLY A 46 -21.38 3.10 -4.13
C GLY A 46 -22.32 3.35 -5.30
N THR A 47 -23.62 3.50 -5.06
CA THR A 47 -24.53 4.14 -6.02
C THR A 47 -24.95 5.54 -5.57
N SER A 48 -24.57 5.96 -4.36
CA SER A 48 -24.74 7.32 -3.85
C SER A 48 -23.71 8.22 -4.51
N HIS A 49 -24.05 8.70 -5.70
CA HIS A 49 -23.31 9.71 -6.44
C HIS A 49 -24.15 10.99 -6.55
N GLY A 50 -23.51 12.16 -6.54
CA GLY A 50 -24.18 13.45 -6.72
C GLY A 50 -24.80 13.97 -5.41
N PRO A 51 -26.09 14.38 -5.38
CA PRO A 51 -26.69 15.05 -4.23
C PRO A 51 -26.98 14.11 -3.05
N THR A 52 -26.86 12.80 -3.24
CA THR A 52 -27.14 11.80 -2.22
C THR A 52 -25.88 11.56 -1.39
N ASP A 53 -25.91 11.97 -0.12
CA ASP A 53 -24.82 11.74 0.81
C ASP A 53 -24.67 10.23 1.09
N PRO A 54 -23.52 9.59 0.78
CA PRO A 54 -23.28 8.18 1.02
C PRO A 54 -23.38 7.80 2.50
N THR A 55 -23.21 8.75 3.44
CA THR A 55 -23.41 8.47 4.88
C THR A 55 -24.87 8.16 5.22
N SER A 56 -25.85 8.63 4.43
CA SER A 56 -27.27 8.27 4.63
C SER A 56 -27.53 6.77 4.47
N CYS A 57 -26.70 6.05 3.70
CA CYS A 57 -26.78 4.60 3.58
C CYS A 57 -26.45 3.86 4.88
N LEU A 58 -25.72 4.50 5.80
CA LEU A 58 -25.40 3.95 7.12
C LEU A 58 -26.64 3.80 8.00
N ASP A 59 -27.75 4.47 7.67
CA ASP A 59 -29.04 4.27 8.34
C ASP A 59 -29.64 2.88 8.12
N ARG A 60 -29.13 2.13 7.14
CA ARG A 60 -29.51 0.75 6.87
C ARG A 60 -28.72 -0.26 7.69
N LEU A 61 -27.67 0.16 8.40
CA LEU A 61 -26.94 -0.70 9.33
C LEU A 61 -27.78 -0.97 10.58
N GLY A 62 -27.67 -2.20 11.09
CA GLY A 62 -28.23 -2.56 12.39
C GLY A 62 -27.62 -1.73 13.52
N PRO A 63 -28.29 -1.57 14.68
CA PRO A 63 -27.82 -0.73 15.77
C PRO A 63 -26.40 -1.08 16.26
N GLU A 64 -26.08 -2.38 16.36
CA GLU A 64 -24.75 -2.85 16.77
C GLU A 64 -23.66 -2.53 15.74
N GLN A 65 -23.96 -2.71 14.44
CA GLN A 65 -23.03 -2.39 13.36
C GLN A 65 -22.74 -0.89 13.32
N ARG A 66 -23.77 -0.06 13.52
CA ARG A 66 -23.63 1.40 13.56
C ARG A 66 -22.84 1.88 14.77
N ALA A 67 -23.12 1.34 15.95
CA ALA A 67 -22.35 1.63 17.17
C ALA A 67 -20.88 1.22 17.01
N SER A 68 -20.64 0.06 16.41
CA SER A 68 -19.30 -0.46 16.12
C SER A 68 -18.55 0.43 15.10
N PHE A 69 -19.22 0.88 14.05
CA PHE A 69 -18.70 1.85 13.08
C PHE A 69 -18.29 3.17 13.75
N HIS A 70 -19.20 3.78 14.52
CA HIS A 70 -18.90 5.03 15.24
C HIS A 70 -17.76 4.86 16.24
N LYS A 71 -17.70 3.73 16.96
CA LYS A 71 -16.59 3.44 17.88
C LYS A 71 -15.25 3.37 17.15
N LYS A 72 -15.19 2.73 15.98
CA LYS A 72 -13.96 2.64 15.17
C LYS A 72 -13.56 4.00 14.60
N LEU A 73 -14.53 4.82 14.20
CA LEU A 73 -14.26 6.20 13.77
C LEU A 73 -13.83 7.10 14.93
N ALA A 74 -14.39 6.93 16.13
CA ALA A 74 -13.97 7.69 17.32
C ALA A 74 -12.50 7.39 17.66
N VAL A 75 -12.08 6.11 17.61
CA VAL A 75 -10.66 5.74 17.79
C VAL A 75 -9.76 6.41 16.74
N TRP A 76 -10.22 6.47 15.48
CA TRP A 76 -9.49 7.20 14.44
C TRP A 76 -9.44 8.71 14.75
N ASN A 77 -10.56 9.31 15.17
CA ASN A 77 -10.63 10.75 15.48
C ASN A 77 -9.80 11.13 16.71
N ASP A 78 -9.65 10.23 17.68
CA ASP A 78 -8.76 10.42 18.83
C ASP A 78 -7.28 10.38 18.40
N GLU A 79 -6.95 9.61 17.36
CA GLU A 79 -5.60 9.48 16.79
C GLU A 79 -5.26 10.65 15.85
N PHE A 80 -6.25 11.18 15.15
CA PHE A 80 -6.17 12.31 14.24
C PHE A 80 -7.18 13.39 14.68
N PRO A 81 -6.95 14.07 15.82
CA PRO A 81 -7.82 15.16 16.24
C PRO A 81 -7.81 16.23 15.15
N ASP A 82 -8.99 16.77 14.84
CA ASP A 82 -9.10 17.94 13.97
C ASP A 82 -8.43 19.14 14.69
N GLU A 83 -7.11 19.29 14.52
CA GLU A 83 -6.36 20.43 15.03
C GLU A 83 -6.71 21.65 14.18
N ASP A 84 -7.47 22.58 14.78
CA ASP A 84 -7.70 23.96 14.32
C ASP A 84 -8.38 24.12 12.94
N MET A 85 -9.69 23.95 12.90
CA MET A 85 -10.51 24.85 12.08
C MET A 85 -10.65 26.15 12.89
N PRO A 86 -9.96 27.26 12.55
CA PRO A 86 -10.28 28.54 13.15
C PRO A 86 -11.76 28.81 12.87
N ASP A 87 -12.53 29.10 13.93
CA ASP A 87 -13.91 29.59 13.89
C ASP A 87 -13.98 31.01 13.26
N GLY A 88 -13.41 31.16 12.06
CA GLY A 88 -13.27 32.41 11.34
C GLY A 88 -13.93 32.30 9.98
N ASP A 89 -15.17 32.77 9.90
CA ASP A 89 -15.68 33.44 8.72
C ASP A 89 -14.65 34.52 8.32
N ASP A 90 -13.81 34.30 7.31
CA ASP A 90 -13.14 35.31 6.46
C ASP A 90 -12.08 34.63 5.56
N ASP A 91 -12.57 34.02 4.47
CA ASP A 91 -11.95 33.90 3.12
C ASP A 91 -12.51 32.66 2.40
N ALA A 92 -13.80 32.69 2.08
CA ALA A 92 -14.53 31.65 1.34
C ALA A 92 -14.18 31.55 -0.16
N ASP A 93 -13.01 32.05 -0.58
CA ASP A 93 -12.55 32.04 -1.98
C ASP A 93 -11.16 31.38 -2.16
N ALA A 94 -10.63 30.68 -1.14
CA ALA A 94 -9.40 29.90 -1.27
C ALA A 94 -9.71 28.41 -1.60
N ASP A 95 -9.41 28.01 -2.84
CA ASP A 95 -9.24 26.62 -3.32
C ASP A 95 -10.44 25.65 -3.31
N VAL A 96 -11.64 26.13 -3.65
CA VAL A 96 -12.83 25.26 -3.86
C VAL A 96 -12.66 24.29 -5.06
N ASP A 97 -11.66 24.49 -5.92
CA ASP A 97 -11.52 23.73 -7.15
C ASP A 97 -10.57 22.51 -7.08
N PHE A 98 -9.70 22.37 -6.07
CA PHE A 98 -8.76 21.24 -6.02
C PHE A 98 -9.48 19.88 -5.92
N VAL A 99 -9.10 18.95 -6.81
CA VAL A 99 -9.56 17.56 -6.78
C VAL A 99 -8.35 16.67 -6.52
N GLU A 100 -8.37 16.01 -5.37
CA GLU A 100 -7.39 15.02 -4.95
C GLU A 100 -7.42 13.81 -5.89
N CYS A 101 -6.28 13.14 -6.08
CA CYS A 101 -6.22 12.02 -7.00
C CYS A 101 -6.99 10.79 -6.54
N SER A 102 -7.08 10.54 -5.23
CA SER A 102 -7.91 9.48 -4.66
C SER A 102 -9.38 9.60 -5.11
N HIS A 103 -9.89 10.83 -5.21
CA HIS A 103 -11.25 11.15 -5.65
C HIS A 103 -11.32 11.41 -7.17
N GLY A 104 -10.22 11.85 -7.77
CA GLY A 104 -10.13 12.33 -9.15
C GLY A 104 -9.90 11.24 -10.20
N ILE A 105 -9.60 10.00 -9.82
CA ILE A 105 -9.41 8.90 -10.79
C ILE A 105 -10.71 8.13 -11.10
N GLY A 106 -11.81 8.41 -10.40
CA GLY A 106 -13.11 7.78 -10.64
C GLY A 106 -13.09 6.25 -10.73
N ASN A 107 -13.98 5.68 -11.56
CA ASN A 107 -14.06 4.23 -11.75
C ASN A 107 -13.08 3.73 -12.82
N VAL A 108 -11.85 3.41 -12.40
CA VAL A 108 -10.79 2.84 -13.25
C VAL A 108 -11.15 1.53 -13.96
N GLY A 109 -12.19 0.83 -13.48
CA GLY A 109 -12.71 -0.39 -14.13
C GLY A 109 -13.40 -0.14 -15.47
N THR A 110 -13.74 1.12 -15.76
CA THR A 110 -14.34 1.58 -17.03
C THR A 110 -13.32 2.06 -18.06
N TYR A 111 -12.05 2.19 -17.65
CA TYR A 111 -10.99 2.71 -18.51
C TYR A 111 -10.67 1.71 -19.63
N ALA A 112 -10.31 2.21 -20.81
CA ALA A 112 -9.84 1.38 -21.90
C ALA A 112 -8.40 0.89 -21.65
N PRO A 113 -8.05 -0.37 -21.96
CA PRO A 113 -8.92 -1.41 -22.54
C PRO A 113 -9.93 -1.96 -21.52
N PRO A 114 -11.15 -2.36 -21.92
CA PRO A 114 -12.17 -2.81 -21.00
C PRO A 114 -11.73 -4.08 -20.25
N ILE A 115 -12.02 -4.15 -18.95
CA ILE A 115 -11.79 -5.36 -18.16
C ILE A 115 -12.81 -6.42 -18.59
N THR A 116 -12.35 -7.47 -19.26
CA THR A 116 -13.18 -8.62 -19.68
C THR A 116 -13.23 -9.74 -18.65
N ARG A 117 -12.39 -9.66 -17.62
CA ARG A 117 -12.30 -10.65 -16.54
C ARG A 117 -13.46 -10.49 -15.56
N ILE A 118 -13.75 -11.56 -14.81
CA ILE A 118 -14.86 -11.63 -13.83
C ILE A 118 -14.34 -12.15 -12.48
N GLY A 119 -15.14 -11.93 -11.42
CA GLY A 119 -14.83 -12.40 -10.06
C GLY A 119 -13.50 -11.87 -9.52
N GLU A 120 -12.77 -12.69 -8.78
CA GLU A 120 -11.51 -12.28 -8.13
C GLU A 120 -10.43 -11.77 -9.10
N ASP A 121 -10.46 -12.20 -10.37
CA ASP A 121 -9.51 -11.71 -11.39
C ASP A 121 -9.86 -10.29 -11.86
N ARG A 122 -11.16 -9.96 -11.88
CA ARG A 122 -11.61 -8.59 -12.10
C ARG A 122 -11.19 -7.69 -10.96
N ASP A 123 -11.41 -8.14 -9.73
CA ASP A 123 -11.11 -7.34 -8.53
C ASP A 123 -9.61 -7.04 -8.42
N LEU A 124 -8.77 -8.05 -8.69
CA LEU A 124 -7.32 -7.87 -8.78
C LEU A 124 -6.94 -6.85 -9.87
N GLU A 125 -7.53 -6.93 -11.06
CA GLU A 125 -7.22 -5.99 -12.14
C GLU A 125 -7.67 -4.56 -11.81
N VAL A 126 -8.85 -4.38 -11.23
CA VAL A 126 -9.33 -3.07 -10.77
C VAL A 126 -8.37 -2.49 -9.74
N ALA A 127 -7.96 -3.27 -8.74
CA ALA A 127 -7.02 -2.81 -7.72
C ALA A 127 -5.65 -2.43 -8.30
N LEU A 128 -5.13 -3.23 -9.24
CA LEU A 128 -3.88 -2.92 -9.95
C LEU A 128 -4.00 -1.64 -10.78
N ARG A 129 -5.12 -1.45 -11.50
CA ARG A 129 -5.38 -0.24 -12.27
C ARG A 129 -5.50 0.98 -11.37
N SER A 130 -6.24 0.89 -10.27
CA SER A 130 -6.44 1.99 -9.33
C SER A 130 -5.11 2.51 -8.82
N ARG A 131 -4.22 1.62 -8.35
CA ARG A 131 -2.89 2.00 -7.89
C ARG A 131 -2.05 2.64 -9.00
N ALA A 132 -2.08 2.06 -10.21
CA ALA A 132 -1.30 2.57 -11.33
C ALA A 132 -1.79 3.93 -11.82
N VAL A 133 -3.11 4.16 -11.83
CA VAL A 133 -3.69 5.45 -12.23
C VAL A 133 -3.45 6.49 -11.14
N LEU A 134 -3.59 6.13 -9.87
CA LEU A 134 -3.29 7.03 -8.74
C LEU A 134 -1.86 7.56 -8.83
N ALA A 135 -0.87 6.69 -9.08
CA ALA A 135 0.54 7.08 -9.23
C ALA A 135 0.84 7.94 -10.46
N LEU A 136 -0.06 8.02 -11.44
CA LEU A 136 0.07 8.89 -12.61
C LEU A 136 -0.71 10.20 -12.47
N CYS A 137 -1.64 10.25 -11.52
CA CYS A 137 -2.62 11.33 -11.41
C CYS A 137 -2.04 12.62 -10.81
N ASP A 138 -0.93 12.53 -10.06
CA ASP A 138 -0.35 13.66 -9.32
C ASP A 138 -0.03 14.88 -10.22
N ASP A 139 0.25 14.64 -11.50
CA ASP A 139 0.52 15.70 -12.49
C ASP A 139 -0.72 16.11 -13.32
N TRP A 140 -1.87 15.46 -13.15
CA TRP A 140 -3.08 15.75 -13.93
C TRP A 140 -3.68 17.10 -13.55
N SER A 141 -4.26 17.78 -14.54
CA SER A 141 -5.02 19.00 -14.31
C SER A 141 -6.25 18.72 -13.43
N THR A 142 -6.65 19.71 -12.64
CA THR A 142 -7.88 19.70 -11.85
C THR A 142 -9.11 19.37 -12.70
N GLU A 143 -9.18 19.88 -13.93
CA GLU A 143 -10.29 19.62 -14.86
C GLU A 143 -10.35 18.13 -15.26
N ALA A 144 -9.20 17.54 -15.60
CA ALA A 144 -9.13 16.12 -15.93
C ALA A 144 -9.55 15.24 -14.75
N ARG A 145 -9.02 15.53 -13.55
CA ARG A 145 -9.40 14.83 -12.31
C ARG A 145 -10.88 14.96 -12.01
N ARG A 146 -11.46 16.16 -12.18
CA ARG A 146 -12.89 16.38 -12.01
C ARG A 146 -13.72 15.56 -12.98
N CYS A 147 -13.33 15.52 -14.25
CA CYS A 147 -14.04 14.73 -15.27
C CYS A 147 -14.07 13.25 -14.92
N PHE A 148 -12.92 12.67 -14.56
CA PHE A 148 -12.84 11.26 -14.16
C PHE A 148 -13.59 11.00 -12.85
N GLY A 149 -13.36 11.83 -11.82
CA GLY A 149 -14.01 11.71 -10.51
C GLY A 149 -15.53 11.84 -10.56
N SER A 150 -16.08 12.66 -11.47
CA SER A 150 -17.53 12.80 -11.66
C SER A 150 -18.16 11.69 -12.49
N GLY A 151 -17.39 10.66 -12.89
CA GLY A 151 -17.88 9.55 -13.72
C GLY A 151 -18.08 9.92 -15.18
N GLY A 152 -17.39 10.95 -15.69
CA GLY A 152 -17.38 11.27 -17.11
C GLY A 152 -16.87 10.09 -17.96
N PRO A 153 -17.25 9.99 -19.24
CA PRO A 153 -16.76 8.91 -20.10
C PRO A 153 -15.22 8.93 -20.17
N PRO A 154 -14.51 7.83 -19.85
CA PRO A 154 -13.05 7.84 -19.76
C PRO A 154 -12.35 8.29 -21.05
N ALA A 155 -12.93 7.98 -22.21
CA ALA A 155 -12.40 8.43 -23.50
C ALA A 155 -12.45 9.96 -23.64
N THR A 156 -13.50 10.60 -23.13
CA THR A 156 -13.66 12.06 -23.09
C THR A 156 -12.74 12.67 -22.06
N CYS A 157 -12.69 12.16 -20.83
CA CYS A 157 -11.82 12.71 -19.80
C CYS A 157 -10.33 12.59 -20.16
N ARG A 158 -9.93 11.54 -20.89
CA ARG A 158 -8.57 11.40 -21.38
C ARG A 158 -8.16 12.49 -22.36
N THR A 159 -9.08 13.17 -23.05
CA THR A 159 -8.71 14.30 -23.94
C THR A 159 -8.35 15.56 -23.16
N LEU A 160 -8.62 15.61 -21.85
CA LEU A 160 -8.22 16.69 -20.95
C LEU A 160 -6.82 16.48 -20.34
N LEU A 161 -6.21 15.31 -20.58
CA LEU A 161 -4.84 15.04 -20.19
C LEU A 161 -3.88 15.59 -21.25
N GLU A 162 -2.71 16.04 -20.80
CA GLU A 162 -1.62 16.37 -21.72
C GLU A 162 -1.23 15.14 -22.56
N PRO A 163 -0.74 15.31 -23.80
CA PRO A 163 -0.47 14.19 -24.70
C PRO A 163 0.43 13.10 -24.10
N ASP A 164 1.45 13.47 -23.33
CA ASP A 164 2.36 12.52 -22.69
C ASP A 164 1.70 11.81 -21.49
N GLN A 165 0.83 12.50 -20.74
CA GLN A 165 0.04 11.89 -19.65
C GLN A 165 -0.99 10.89 -20.20
N ALA A 166 -1.69 11.25 -21.27
CA ALA A 166 -2.64 10.37 -21.95
C ALA A 166 -1.94 9.12 -22.50
N ARG A 167 -0.73 9.27 -23.05
CA ARG A 167 0.11 8.15 -23.51
C ARG A 167 0.56 7.29 -22.32
N ALA A 168 1.10 7.89 -21.26
CA ALA A 168 1.55 7.16 -20.08
C ALA A 168 0.42 6.34 -19.44
N LEU A 169 -0.79 6.91 -19.32
CA LEU A 169 -1.97 6.19 -18.85
C LEU A 169 -2.31 4.99 -19.76
N ALA A 170 -2.36 5.20 -21.07
CA ALA A 170 -2.69 4.15 -22.03
C ALA A 170 -1.66 3.00 -22.04
N ASP A 171 -0.37 3.34 -22.01
CA ASP A 171 0.72 2.38 -21.95
C ASP A 171 0.65 1.57 -20.66
N LYS A 172 0.42 2.25 -19.51
CA LYS A 172 0.34 1.57 -18.21
C LYS A 172 -0.84 0.60 -18.12
N LEU A 173 -2.01 0.98 -18.63
CA LEU A 173 -3.18 0.09 -18.66
C LEU A 173 -2.95 -1.11 -19.58
N THR A 174 -2.26 -0.91 -20.70
CA THR A 174 -1.86 -1.99 -21.62
C THR A 174 -0.86 -2.96 -20.97
N GLU A 175 0.10 -2.45 -20.19
CA GLU A 175 1.01 -3.29 -19.40
C GLU A 175 0.28 -4.14 -18.36
N LEU A 176 -0.70 -3.54 -17.66
CA LEU A 176 -1.52 -4.26 -16.69
C LEU A 176 -2.39 -5.34 -17.36
N GLU A 177 -2.95 -5.08 -18.54
CA GLU A 177 -3.68 -6.10 -19.29
C GLU A 177 -2.76 -7.28 -19.67
N LYS A 178 -1.53 -7.00 -20.13
CA LYS A 178 -0.51 -8.02 -20.42
C LYS A 178 -0.15 -8.82 -19.17
N LEU A 179 0.01 -8.15 -18.02
CA LEU A 179 0.24 -8.81 -16.74
C LEU A 179 -0.92 -9.74 -16.41
N MET A 180 -2.16 -9.25 -16.46
CA MET A 180 -3.34 -10.05 -16.11
C MET A 180 -3.57 -11.23 -17.05
N THR A 181 -3.14 -11.14 -18.32
CA THR A 181 -3.10 -12.29 -19.23
C THR A 181 -2.09 -13.36 -18.77
N LYS A 182 -0.91 -12.94 -18.29
CA LYS A 182 0.07 -13.85 -17.69
C LYS A 182 -0.46 -14.46 -16.37
N VAL A 183 -1.19 -13.69 -15.56
CA VAL A 183 -1.84 -14.19 -14.33
C VAL A 183 -2.83 -15.30 -14.66
N ALA A 184 -3.72 -15.07 -15.62
CA ALA A 184 -4.68 -16.08 -16.06
C ALA A 184 -3.98 -17.36 -16.58
N ALA A 185 -2.92 -17.20 -17.39
CA ALA A 185 -2.13 -18.33 -17.88
C ALA A 185 -1.40 -19.10 -16.76
N ALA A 186 -0.95 -18.42 -15.72
CA ALA A 186 -0.36 -19.05 -14.54
C ALA A 186 -1.43 -19.82 -13.72
N LYS A 187 -2.61 -19.23 -13.51
CA LYS A 187 -3.74 -19.87 -12.82
C LYS A 187 -4.25 -21.13 -13.53
N ALA A 188 -4.21 -21.16 -14.86
CA ALA A 188 -4.54 -22.35 -15.65
C ALA A 188 -3.61 -23.55 -15.36
N LYS A 189 -2.51 -23.33 -14.64
CA LYS A 189 -1.55 -24.35 -14.21
C LYS A 189 -1.41 -24.32 -12.68
N PRO A 190 -2.44 -24.74 -11.91
CA PRO A 190 -2.45 -24.59 -10.46
C PRO A 190 -1.28 -25.30 -9.76
N GLY A 191 -0.81 -26.43 -10.31
CA GLY A 191 0.38 -27.13 -9.84
C GLY A 191 1.70 -26.38 -10.04
N ARG A 192 1.69 -25.21 -10.71
CA ARG A 192 2.86 -24.35 -10.97
C ARG A 192 2.80 -23.03 -10.21
N ILE A 193 1.80 -22.79 -9.35
CA ILE A 193 1.67 -21.54 -8.57
C ILE A 193 1.83 -21.77 -7.06
N HIS A 194 2.65 -22.74 -6.66
CA HIS A 194 2.94 -23.02 -5.25
C HIS A 194 3.88 -21.97 -4.62
N CYS A 195 3.89 -21.87 -3.29
CA CYS A 195 4.65 -20.84 -2.57
C CYS A 195 6.15 -20.83 -2.91
N THR A 196 6.77 -21.97 -3.20
CA THR A 196 8.18 -21.98 -3.61
C THR A 196 8.40 -21.38 -5.01
N GLN A 197 7.42 -21.40 -5.93
CA GLN A 197 7.52 -20.64 -7.20
C GLN A 197 7.35 -19.14 -6.95
N VAL A 198 6.44 -18.74 -6.06
CA VAL A 198 6.27 -17.33 -5.67
C VAL A 198 7.59 -16.76 -5.15
N VAL A 199 8.23 -17.49 -4.24
CA VAL A 199 9.53 -17.11 -3.69
C VAL A 199 10.63 -17.11 -4.75
N ALA A 200 10.64 -18.07 -5.68
CA ALA A 200 11.61 -18.09 -6.77
C ALA A 200 11.43 -16.91 -7.74
N ALA A 201 10.18 -16.49 -7.99
CA ALA A 201 9.87 -15.33 -8.83
C ALA A 201 10.27 -14.01 -8.15
N HIS A 202 9.92 -13.84 -6.88
CA HIS A 202 10.17 -12.59 -6.13
C HIS A 202 11.62 -12.44 -5.66
N TYR A 203 12.19 -13.50 -5.08
CA TYR A 203 13.55 -13.53 -4.54
C TYR A 203 14.54 -14.29 -5.44
N GLY A 204 14.25 -14.43 -6.74
CA GLY A 204 15.18 -14.99 -7.71
C GLY A 204 16.45 -14.14 -7.85
N ASP A 205 17.54 -14.72 -8.35
CA ASP A 205 18.86 -14.07 -8.33
C ASP A 205 18.89 -12.72 -9.05
N LYS A 206 18.12 -12.59 -10.15
CA LYS A 206 17.95 -11.30 -10.87
C LYS A 206 17.32 -10.22 -10.01
N ALA A 207 16.38 -10.56 -9.13
CA ALA A 207 15.73 -9.59 -8.24
C ALA A 207 16.69 -9.02 -7.19
N TRP A 208 17.82 -9.69 -6.95
CA TRP A 208 18.89 -9.26 -6.05
C TRP A 208 20.06 -8.56 -6.77
N GLN A 209 19.99 -8.38 -8.09
CA GLN A 209 21.03 -7.68 -8.83
C GLN A 209 21.09 -6.20 -8.41
N GLY A 210 22.29 -5.68 -8.13
CA GLY A 210 22.46 -4.33 -7.57
C GLY A 210 22.16 -4.24 -6.07
N LYS A 211 21.48 -5.24 -5.51
CA LYS A 211 21.10 -5.29 -4.09
C LYS A 211 22.17 -6.05 -3.32
N LEU A 212 22.59 -5.48 -2.19
CA LEU A 212 23.58 -6.08 -1.30
C LEU A 212 24.98 -6.25 -1.92
N ASP A 213 25.32 -5.52 -2.99
CA ASP A 213 26.61 -5.69 -3.69
C ASP A 213 27.81 -5.31 -2.83
N ALA A 214 27.60 -4.47 -1.83
CA ALA A 214 28.61 -4.10 -0.85
C ALA A 214 28.73 -5.09 0.33
N LEU A 215 27.91 -6.16 0.38
CA LEU A 215 28.04 -7.21 1.39
C LEU A 215 28.93 -8.36 0.91
N LYS A 216 29.57 -9.06 1.86
CA LYS A 216 30.36 -10.26 1.56
C LYS A 216 29.45 -11.38 0.98
N PRO A 217 29.95 -12.24 0.08
CA PRO A 217 29.14 -13.30 -0.54
C PRO A 217 28.41 -14.22 0.45
N ALA A 218 29.04 -14.56 1.58
CA ALA A 218 28.42 -15.38 2.61
C ALA A 218 27.21 -14.69 3.28
N GLN A 219 27.34 -13.38 3.60
CA GLN A 219 26.26 -12.59 4.16
C GLN A 219 25.12 -12.41 3.16
N LYS A 220 25.44 -12.12 1.88
CA LYS A 220 24.45 -12.04 0.80
C LYS A 220 23.64 -13.36 0.70
N ARG A 221 24.32 -14.51 0.66
CA ARG A 221 23.66 -15.83 0.64
C ARG A 221 22.77 -16.09 1.86
N GLN A 222 23.21 -15.66 3.04
CA GLN A 222 22.42 -15.79 4.27
C GLN A 222 21.14 -14.97 4.20
N LEU A 223 21.22 -13.68 3.83
CA LEU A 223 20.07 -12.78 3.74
C LEU A 223 19.07 -13.24 2.68
N VAL A 224 19.55 -13.70 1.52
CA VAL A 224 18.72 -14.29 0.47
C VAL A 224 17.99 -15.52 0.99
N THR A 225 18.71 -16.45 1.64
CA THR A 225 18.14 -17.68 2.20
C THR A 225 17.08 -17.38 3.25
N GLN A 226 17.37 -16.48 4.19
CA GLN A 226 16.43 -16.08 5.24
C GLN A 226 15.18 -15.41 4.65
N SER A 227 15.33 -14.54 3.64
CA SER A 227 14.20 -13.86 2.98
C SER A 227 13.30 -14.86 2.26
N ARG A 228 13.91 -15.80 1.52
CA ARG A 228 13.19 -16.91 0.86
C ARG A 228 12.44 -17.77 1.87
N ALA A 229 13.07 -18.14 2.99
CA ALA A 229 12.45 -18.95 4.03
C ALA A 229 11.27 -18.23 4.70
N ARG A 230 11.42 -16.94 5.02
CA ARG A 230 10.37 -16.12 5.62
C ARG A 230 9.14 -16.01 4.71
N MET A 231 9.32 -15.66 3.44
CA MET A 231 8.20 -15.56 2.49
C MET A 231 7.56 -16.93 2.24
N THR A 232 8.34 -18.01 2.15
CA THR A 232 7.78 -19.37 2.04
C THR A 232 6.86 -19.69 3.22
N LYS A 233 7.31 -19.38 4.45
CA LYS A 233 6.53 -19.58 5.67
C LYS A 233 5.24 -18.78 5.65
N ALA A 234 5.30 -17.48 5.36
CA ALA A 234 4.12 -16.61 5.33
C ALA A 234 3.12 -17.03 4.24
N CYS A 235 3.59 -17.25 3.01
CA CYS A 235 2.73 -17.71 1.92
C CYS A 235 1.96 -18.99 2.27
N THR A 236 2.61 -19.92 2.99
CA THR A 236 1.99 -21.19 3.40
C THR A 236 1.05 -21.00 4.59
N ALA A 237 1.50 -20.28 5.63
CA ALA A 237 0.73 -20.07 6.86
C ALA A 237 -0.52 -19.22 6.62
N ASP A 238 -0.37 -18.16 5.84
CA ASP A 238 -1.44 -17.20 5.53
C ASP A 238 -2.31 -17.67 4.36
N LYS A 239 -2.05 -18.86 3.81
CA LYS A 239 -2.79 -19.49 2.70
C LYS A 239 -3.03 -18.54 1.54
N TRP A 240 -1.98 -17.90 1.02
CA TRP A 240 -2.11 -16.88 -0.02
C TRP A 240 -2.98 -17.36 -1.20
N PRO A 241 -3.96 -16.53 -1.63
CA PRO A 241 -4.91 -16.94 -2.67
C PRO A 241 -4.19 -17.21 -3.99
N ALA A 242 -4.82 -18.02 -4.84
CA ALA A 242 -4.25 -18.38 -6.15
C ALA A 242 -3.95 -17.13 -7.00
N ASN A 243 -4.79 -16.09 -6.90
CA ASN A 243 -4.63 -14.83 -7.60
C ASN A 243 -3.35 -14.09 -7.21
N LEU A 244 -3.09 -13.91 -5.91
CA LEU A 244 -1.84 -13.31 -5.43
C LEU A 244 -0.63 -14.11 -5.90
N ARG A 245 -0.66 -15.44 -5.71
CA ARG A 245 0.47 -16.32 -6.09
C ARG A 245 0.76 -16.23 -7.60
N ALA A 246 -0.29 -16.27 -8.42
CA ALA A 246 -0.18 -16.12 -9.86
C ALA A 246 0.30 -14.72 -10.28
N CYS A 247 -0.16 -13.66 -9.62
CA CYS A 247 0.28 -12.27 -9.86
C CYS A 247 1.79 -12.12 -9.65
N VAL A 248 2.30 -12.55 -8.49
CA VAL A 248 3.72 -12.44 -8.17
C VAL A 248 4.57 -13.26 -9.14
N ILE A 249 4.14 -14.48 -9.49
CA ILE A 249 4.85 -15.32 -10.47
C ILE A 249 4.85 -14.69 -11.86
N ALA A 250 3.72 -14.15 -12.30
CA ALA A 250 3.56 -13.54 -13.62
C ALA A 250 4.35 -12.23 -13.76
N ALA A 251 4.41 -11.43 -12.69
CA ALA A 251 5.13 -10.18 -12.65
C ALA A 251 6.66 -10.38 -12.50
N GLY A 252 7.10 -11.49 -11.90
CA GLY A 252 8.51 -11.87 -11.83
C GLY A 252 9.34 -10.97 -10.89
N PRO A 253 10.61 -10.65 -11.21
CA PRO A 253 11.43 -9.77 -10.35
C PRO A 253 10.95 -8.32 -10.36
N THR A 254 10.12 -7.96 -11.35
CA THR A 254 9.37 -6.70 -11.42
C THR A 254 7.98 -6.84 -10.83
N ALA A 255 7.71 -7.91 -10.04
CA ALA A 255 6.58 -7.97 -9.15
C ALA A 255 6.71 -6.82 -8.17
N ASP A 256 6.23 -5.68 -8.61
CA ASP A 256 6.06 -4.50 -7.80
C ASP A 256 5.23 -4.89 -6.57
N THR A 257 5.42 -4.12 -5.52
CA THR A 257 4.52 -3.95 -4.39
C THR A 257 3.04 -4.02 -4.79
N ALA A 258 2.68 -3.62 -6.01
CA ALA A 258 1.34 -3.70 -6.59
C ALA A 258 0.63 -5.05 -6.43
N CYS A 259 1.27 -6.21 -6.69
CA CYS A 259 0.58 -7.51 -6.52
C CYS A 259 0.22 -7.77 -5.05
N PHE A 260 1.10 -7.39 -4.13
CA PHE A 260 0.87 -7.53 -2.69
C PHE A 260 -0.20 -6.56 -2.20
N VAL A 261 -0.08 -5.27 -2.56
CA VAL A 261 -1.04 -4.22 -2.19
C VAL A 261 -2.44 -4.55 -2.70
N ALA A 262 -2.56 -4.92 -3.98
CA ALA A 262 -3.84 -5.29 -4.59
C ALA A 262 -4.48 -6.52 -3.94
N SER A 263 -3.70 -7.33 -3.23
CA SER A 263 -4.17 -8.51 -2.49
C SER A 263 -4.26 -8.28 -0.98
N GLY A 264 -4.14 -7.05 -0.50
CA GLY A 264 -4.16 -6.71 0.94
C GLY A 264 -2.95 -7.21 1.73
N VAL A 265 -1.89 -7.67 1.05
CA VAL A 265 -0.64 -8.07 1.69
C VAL A 265 0.27 -6.86 1.79
N ARG A 266 0.82 -6.59 2.98
CA ARG A 266 1.74 -5.48 3.21
C ARG A 266 3.01 -5.66 2.35
N PRO A 267 3.24 -4.84 1.31
CA PRO A 267 4.42 -4.99 0.45
C PRO A 267 5.72 -4.74 1.24
N ALA A 268 5.63 -3.94 2.30
CA ALA A 268 6.71 -3.63 3.23
C ALA A 268 7.42 -4.85 3.81
N LEU A 269 6.68 -5.96 3.95
CA LEU A 269 7.23 -7.19 4.50
C LEU A 269 8.21 -7.88 3.54
N TRP A 270 8.14 -7.57 2.25
CA TRP A 270 8.76 -8.32 1.17
C TRP A 270 9.83 -7.53 0.42
N GLY A 271 10.44 -6.53 1.08
CA GLY A 271 11.62 -5.83 0.60
C GLY A 271 12.86 -6.74 0.47
N TYR A 272 14.01 -6.11 0.25
CA TYR A 272 15.28 -6.80 0.02
C TYR A 272 16.36 -6.31 1.01
N PRO A 273 16.60 -7.02 2.12
CA PRO A 273 15.95 -8.26 2.56
C PRO A 273 14.51 -8.08 3.07
N ALA A 274 13.81 -9.21 3.26
CA ALA A 274 12.47 -9.20 3.84
C ALA A 274 12.48 -8.53 5.22
N SER A 275 11.40 -7.82 5.59
CA SER A 275 11.25 -7.24 6.93
C SER A 275 11.48 -8.30 8.01
N GLY A 276 12.07 -7.92 9.14
CA GLY A 276 12.42 -8.87 10.21
C GLY A 276 13.75 -9.59 9.99
N ILE A 277 14.48 -9.31 8.91
CA ILE A 277 15.80 -9.88 8.64
C ILE A 277 16.85 -8.77 8.75
N ALA A 278 17.54 -8.73 9.89
CA ALA A 278 18.56 -7.73 10.15
C ALA A 278 19.84 -7.99 9.34
N VAL A 279 20.36 -6.94 8.69
CA VAL A 279 21.71 -6.93 8.13
C VAL A 279 22.69 -6.65 9.28
N LYS A 280 23.64 -7.57 9.50
CA LYS A 280 24.70 -7.38 10.49
C LYS A 280 25.82 -6.52 9.92
N THR A 281 25.98 -5.34 10.50
CA THR A 281 27.02 -4.35 10.22
C THR A 281 28.33 -4.67 10.95
N GLY A 282 28.25 -5.40 12.07
CA GLY A 282 29.40 -5.64 12.95
C GLY A 282 29.72 -4.47 13.88
N ILE A 283 28.83 -3.48 13.95
CA ILE A 283 28.76 -2.45 15.00
C ILE A 283 27.54 -2.78 15.86
N PRO A 284 27.68 -3.24 17.11
CA PRO A 284 26.57 -3.73 17.92
C PRO A 284 25.38 -2.78 18.03
N GLU A 285 25.64 -1.48 18.17
CA GLU A 285 24.62 -0.44 18.28
C GLU A 285 23.83 -0.26 16.97
N CYS A 286 24.49 -0.41 15.82
CA CYS A 286 23.82 -0.36 14.52
C CYS A 286 23.01 -1.63 14.25
N ASP A 287 23.49 -2.78 14.71
CA ASP A 287 22.74 -4.03 14.62
C ASP A 287 21.48 -3.98 15.50
N ALA A 288 21.57 -3.39 16.71
CA ALA A 288 20.42 -3.16 17.59
C ALA A 288 19.41 -2.19 16.96
N TYR A 289 19.88 -1.09 16.37
CA TYR A 289 19.03 -0.16 15.61
C TYR A 289 18.28 -0.85 14.46
N GLY A 290 18.98 -1.69 13.67
CA GLY A 290 18.35 -2.48 12.61
C GLY A 290 17.30 -3.48 13.12
N GLU A 291 17.55 -4.10 14.28
CA GLU A 291 16.58 -4.98 14.95
C GLU A 291 15.35 -4.21 15.44
N ALA A 292 15.53 -3.02 16.03
CA ALA A 292 14.43 -2.16 16.47
C ALA A 292 13.58 -1.68 15.29
N LEU A 293 14.19 -1.27 14.17
CA LEU A 293 13.46 -0.93 12.94
C LEU A 293 12.66 -2.11 12.38
N ALA A 294 13.27 -3.30 12.38
CA ALA A 294 12.61 -4.51 11.93
C ALA A 294 11.39 -4.85 12.82
N ALA A 295 11.51 -4.69 14.13
CA ALA A 295 10.41 -4.85 15.07
C ALA A 295 9.33 -3.78 14.89
N LEU A 296 9.71 -2.51 14.70
CA LEU A 296 8.77 -1.41 14.41
C LEU A 296 7.94 -1.70 13.15
N SER A 297 8.57 -2.22 12.10
CA SER A 297 7.86 -2.57 10.85
C SER A 297 6.81 -3.69 10.99
N ALA A 298 6.89 -4.48 12.06
CA ALA A 298 5.88 -5.47 12.37
C ALA A 298 4.66 -4.86 13.08
N CYS A 299 4.80 -3.67 13.66
CA CYS A 299 3.73 -3.00 14.40
C CYS A 299 2.60 -2.55 13.46
N PRO A 300 1.34 -2.90 13.75
CA PRO A 300 0.20 -2.55 12.90
C PRO A 300 -0.17 -1.06 12.97
N ALA A 301 0.24 -0.35 14.03
CA ALA A 301 -0.02 1.08 14.21
C ALA A 301 0.87 1.98 13.34
N VAL A 302 1.94 1.43 12.75
CA VAL A 302 2.87 2.24 11.94
C VAL A 302 2.45 2.16 10.47
N PRO A 303 2.31 3.30 9.76
CA PRO A 303 2.03 3.31 8.34
C PRO A 303 3.05 2.46 7.54
N SER A 304 2.55 1.64 6.63
CA SER A 304 3.41 0.74 5.86
C SER A 304 4.39 1.48 4.96
N ALA A 305 4.03 2.68 4.48
CA ALA A 305 4.91 3.49 3.64
C ALA A 305 6.13 3.98 4.43
N ALA A 306 5.91 4.59 5.60
CA ALA A 306 6.99 5.08 6.47
C ALA A 306 7.96 3.96 6.89
N THR A 307 7.43 2.78 7.24
CA THR A 307 8.27 1.63 7.63
C THR A 307 9.07 1.06 6.46
N VAL A 308 8.53 1.07 5.24
CA VAL A 308 9.30 0.71 4.03
C VAL A 308 10.47 1.65 3.85
N SER A 309 10.20 2.96 3.83
CA SER A 309 11.24 3.96 3.58
C SER A 309 12.35 3.89 4.62
N LEU A 310 12.01 3.71 5.91
CA LEU A 310 12.99 3.56 6.98
C LEU A 310 13.84 2.28 6.84
N LEU A 311 13.20 1.14 6.54
CA LEU A 311 13.91 -0.12 6.33
C LEU A 311 14.80 -0.09 5.09
N GLU A 312 14.32 0.49 3.98
CA GLU A 312 15.10 0.64 2.76
C GLU A 312 16.30 1.56 2.98
N ALA A 313 16.10 2.70 3.67
CA ALA A 313 17.19 3.60 4.04
C ALA A 313 18.22 2.91 4.94
N TYR A 314 17.77 2.15 5.95
CA TYR A 314 18.66 1.37 6.79
C TYR A 314 19.45 0.33 5.98
N HIS A 315 18.78 -0.46 5.14
CA HIS A 315 19.45 -1.48 4.32
C HIS A 315 20.44 -0.88 3.32
N ALA A 316 20.12 0.27 2.72
CA ALA A 316 21.05 1.03 1.86
C ALA A 316 22.28 1.49 2.64
N SER A 317 22.11 1.92 3.90
CA SER A 317 23.21 2.35 4.76
C SER A 317 24.02 1.21 5.38
N ALA A 318 23.43 0.02 5.56
CA ALA A 318 24.02 -1.09 6.30
C ALA A 318 25.37 -1.55 5.73
N ALA A 319 25.53 -1.47 4.41
CA ALA A 319 26.80 -1.72 3.74
C ALA A 319 27.89 -0.70 4.10
N ALA A 320 27.54 0.60 4.09
CA ALA A 320 28.47 1.66 4.48
C ALA A 320 28.86 1.53 5.96
N LEU A 321 27.91 1.17 6.82
CA LEU A 321 28.16 0.85 8.23
C LEU A 321 29.10 -0.36 8.37
N ALA A 322 28.88 -1.42 7.60
CA ALA A 322 29.76 -2.60 7.61
C ALA A 322 31.18 -2.30 7.13
N ALA A 323 31.33 -1.37 6.18
CA ALA A 323 32.61 -0.93 5.64
C ALA A 323 33.29 0.17 6.48
N THR A 324 32.69 0.61 7.59
CA THR A 324 33.22 1.71 8.41
C THR A 324 34.61 1.36 8.99
N PRO A 325 35.63 2.20 8.75
CA PRO A 325 36.98 2.00 9.29
C PRO A 325 36.97 1.91 10.83
N PRO A 326 37.87 1.12 11.46
CA PRO A 326 37.88 0.94 12.91
C PRO A 326 37.91 2.25 13.71
N ALA A 327 38.61 3.27 13.23
CA ALA A 327 38.71 4.58 13.88
C ALA A 327 37.37 5.34 13.93
N ASP A 328 36.49 5.14 12.95
CA ASP A 328 35.21 5.86 12.82
C ASP A 328 34.03 5.09 13.45
N ARG A 329 34.23 3.81 13.81
CA ARG A 329 33.19 2.97 14.40
C ARG A 329 32.57 3.54 15.67
N PRO A 330 33.31 4.15 16.61
CA PRO A 330 32.70 4.74 17.80
C PRO A 330 31.69 5.85 17.48
N VAL A 331 31.96 6.65 16.43
CA VAL A 331 31.05 7.72 15.98
C VAL A 331 29.77 7.11 15.42
N LYS A 332 29.90 6.10 14.54
CA LYS A 332 28.73 5.39 13.98
C LYS A 332 27.93 4.62 15.04
N ALA A 333 28.61 4.01 16.00
CA ALA A 333 27.95 3.39 17.15
C ALA A 333 27.09 4.40 17.93
N ALA A 334 27.62 5.59 18.21
CA ALA A 334 26.87 6.65 18.91
C ALA A 334 25.68 7.17 18.09
N GLU A 335 25.83 7.33 16.77
CA GLU A 335 24.73 7.69 15.88
C GLU A 335 23.62 6.63 15.89
N CYS A 336 23.98 5.37 15.67
CA CYS A 336 23.04 4.24 15.68
C CYS A 336 22.33 4.08 17.02
N LYS A 337 23.04 4.27 18.14
CA LYS A 337 22.46 4.24 19.48
C LYS A 337 21.40 5.33 19.68
N ARG A 338 21.62 6.54 19.17
CA ARG A 338 20.62 7.61 19.20
C ARG A 338 19.40 7.26 18.33
N SER A 339 19.63 6.71 17.15
CA SER A 339 18.55 6.28 16.25
C SER A 339 17.74 5.12 16.83
N ASP A 340 18.37 4.13 17.46
CA ASP A 340 17.69 3.05 18.19
C ASP A 340 16.78 3.61 19.29
N ALA A 341 17.29 4.51 20.12
CA ALA A 341 16.50 5.16 21.16
C ALA A 341 15.30 5.93 20.59
N ALA A 342 15.48 6.66 19.49
CA ALA A 342 14.41 7.37 18.82
C ALA A 342 13.34 6.42 18.28
N ILE A 343 13.73 5.34 17.61
CA ILE A 343 12.81 4.31 17.09
C ILE A 343 12.02 3.65 18.23
N ARG A 344 12.67 3.33 19.35
CA ARG A 344 11.99 2.76 20.53
C ARG A 344 11.02 3.75 21.17
N GLN A 345 11.37 5.03 21.21
CA GLN A 345 10.47 6.07 21.70
C GLN A 345 9.25 6.22 20.78
N SER A 346 9.44 6.31 19.46
CA SER A 346 8.35 6.35 18.49
C SER A 346 7.47 5.10 18.57
N ALA A 347 8.07 3.92 18.69
CA ALA A 347 7.35 2.66 18.88
C ALA A 347 6.46 2.72 20.12
N SER A 348 7.01 3.14 21.26
CA SER A 348 6.27 3.26 22.52
C SER A 348 5.12 4.28 22.42
N ALA A 349 5.32 5.40 21.72
CA ALA A 349 4.28 6.41 21.51
C ALA A 349 3.11 5.87 20.68
N LEU A 350 3.40 4.98 19.72
CA LEU A 350 2.39 4.30 18.89
C LEU A 350 1.83 3.02 19.56
N GLY A 351 2.15 2.76 20.83
CA GLY A 351 1.71 1.56 21.55
C GLY A 351 2.35 0.25 21.06
N CYS A 352 3.42 0.33 20.28
CA CYS A 352 4.18 -0.82 19.80
C CYS A 352 5.19 -1.31 20.87
N THR A 353 5.28 -2.62 21.07
CA THR A 353 6.31 -3.23 21.92
C THR A 353 7.45 -3.76 21.04
N ILE A 354 8.67 -3.22 21.19
CA ILE A 354 9.89 -3.60 20.45
C ILE A 354 11.13 -3.66 21.36
#